data_AF-A0A354TI75-F1
#
_entry.id   AF-A0A354TI75-F1
#
_cell.length_a   1.000
_cell.length_b   1.000
_cell.length_c   1.000
_cell.angle_alpha   90.00
_cell.angle_beta   90.00
_cell.angle_gamma   90.00
#
_symmetry.space_group_name_H-M   'P 1'
#
loop_
_entity.id
_entity.type
_entity.pdbx_description
1 polymer ?
#
loop_
_entity_poly.entity_id
_entity_poly.type
_entity_poly.pdbx_seq_one_letter_code
_entity_poly.pdbx_strand_id
1 'polypeptide(L)'
;ILDEVMTGFGRTGKMFACEHEGVVPDFLCLAKGLTGGYLPLAVTLTSERVFEGFLGDPSEGRTFFYGHSYAGSQLGCAAALASLRVFRDERVLEQLPTKISRLGELMADLPAFRQCGMIAAMTVDSPDLSLGAKVCLAARQHGLLTRPIGNTLMLMPPLCVTLDEIERMVAALRAALNEVTAPQ
;
A
#
# COMPACT_ATOMS: atom_id res chain seq x y z
N ILE A 1 1.82 -8.69 -16.62
CA ILE A 1 2.65 -8.05 -15.58
C ILE A 1 1.69 -7.45 -14.56
N LEU A 2 1.85 -7.71 -13.27
CA LEU A 2 1.12 -7.05 -12.20
C LEU A 2 2.10 -6.23 -11.35
N ASP A 3 1.78 -4.95 -11.14
CA ASP A 3 2.53 -4.06 -10.25
C ASP A 3 1.90 -4.08 -8.86
N GLU A 4 2.53 -4.81 -7.95
CA GLU A 4 2.10 -4.97 -6.57
C GLU A 4 3.02 -4.26 -5.59
N VAL A 5 3.76 -3.26 -6.08
CA VAL A 5 4.64 -2.44 -5.24
C VAL A 5 3.83 -1.76 -4.12
N MET A 6 2.62 -1.29 -4.40
CA MET A 6 1.75 -0.67 -3.39
C MET A 6 0.73 -1.63 -2.77
N THR A 7 0.21 -2.57 -3.55
CA THR A 7 -0.93 -3.43 -3.16
C THR A 7 -0.51 -4.73 -2.47
N GLY A 8 0.72 -5.17 -2.66
CA GLY A 8 1.23 -6.37 -2.03
C GLY A 8 1.46 -6.21 -0.52
N PHE A 9 1.85 -7.30 0.11
CA PHE A 9 2.14 -7.41 1.54
C PHE A 9 0.97 -6.95 2.42
N GLY A 10 -0.21 -7.52 2.23
CA GLY A 10 -1.35 -7.31 3.13
C GLY A 10 -2.14 -6.03 2.89
N ARG A 11 -1.69 -5.12 2.00
CA ARG A 11 -2.32 -3.80 1.85
C ARG A 11 -3.80 -3.89 1.47
N THR A 12 -4.18 -4.84 0.62
CA THR A 12 -5.55 -5.07 0.17
C THR A 12 -6.31 -6.11 1.02
N GLY A 13 -5.73 -6.57 2.13
CA GLY A 13 -6.29 -7.62 2.98
C GLY A 13 -5.84 -9.06 2.65
N LYS A 14 -5.19 -9.27 1.50
CA LYS A 14 -4.48 -10.51 1.15
C LYS A 14 -2.98 -10.27 1.03
N MET A 15 -2.17 -11.33 0.97
CA MET A 15 -0.72 -11.17 0.81
C MET A 15 -0.40 -10.45 -0.49
N PHE A 16 -1.00 -10.88 -1.60
CA PHE A 16 -0.98 -10.17 -2.88
C PHE A 16 -2.40 -9.90 -3.38
N ALA A 17 -2.60 -8.76 -4.04
CA ALA A 17 -3.89 -8.36 -4.58
C ALA A 17 -4.36 -9.28 -5.72
N CYS A 18 -3.45 -9.86 -6.49
CA CYS A 18 -3.80 -10.80 -7.56
C CYS A 18 -4.54 -12.05 -7.04
N GLU A 19 -4.40 -12.38 -5.75
CA GLU A 19 -5.14 -13.45 -5.09
C GLU A 19 -6.64 -13.16 -4.96
N HIS A 20 -7.07 -11.89 -5.01
CA HIS A 20 -8.50 -11.57 -5.06
C HIS A 20 -9.14 -12.03 -6.37
N GLU A 21 -8.38 -11.97 -7.46
CA GLU A 21 -8.84 -12.29 -8.82
C GLU A 21 -8.49 -13.73 -9.24
N GLY A 22 -7.74 -14.48 -8.42
CA GLY A 22 -7.27 -15.82 -8.76
C GLY A 22 -6.29 -15.85 -9.94
N VAL A 23 -5.58 -14.73 -10.19
CA VAL A 23 -4.67 -14.58 -11.32
C VAL A 23 -3.24 -14.86 -10.91
N VAL A 24 -2.53 -15.67 -11.70
CA VAL A 24 -1.08 -15.88 -11.59
C VAL A 24 -0.39 -15.11 -12.72
N PRO A 25 0.41 -14.06 -12.42
CA PRO A 25 1.02 -13.25 -13.47
C PRO A 25 2.35 -13.83 -13.96
N ASP A 26 2.68 -13.58 -15.23
CA ASP A 26 4.03 -13.88 -15.77
C ASP A 26 5.13 -13.02 -15.17
N PHE A 27 4.77 -11.85 -14.64
CA PHE A 27 5.68 -10.96 -13.93
C PHE A 27 4.94 -10.27 -12.78
N LEU A 28 5.57 -10.24 -11.61
CA LEU A 28 5.06 -9.58 -10.41
C LEU A 28 6.11 -8.62 -9.86
N CYS A 29 5.80 -7.33 -9.81
CA CYS A 29 6.70 -6.30 -9.28
C CYS A 29 6.39 -6.03 -7.81
N LEU A 30 7.41 -6.10 -6.94
CA LEU A 30 7.31 -5.96 -5.49
C LEU A 30 8.36 -4.97 -4.96
N ALA A 31 8.00 -4.13 -4.00
CA ALA A 31 8.93 -3.31 -3.20
C ALA A 31 8.21 -2.87 -1.91
N LYS A 32 8.40 -1.61 -1.45
CA LYS A 32 7.70 -0.97 -0.31
C LYS A 32 7.51 -1.90 0.90
N GLY A 33 6.34 -2.54 1.01
CA GLY A 33 5.98 -3.44 2.10
C GLY A 33 6.93 -4.64 2.27
N LEU A 34 7.64 -5.02 1.20
CA LEU A 34 8.63 -6.09 1.20
C LEU A 34 9.63 -5.97 2.35
N THR A 35 10.15 -4.77 2.61
CA THR A 35 11.12 -4.50 3.69
C THR A 35 10.51 -3.74 4.85
N GLY A 36 9.19 -3.53 4.85
CA GLY A 36 8.52 -2.63 5.81
C GLY A 36 9.02 -1.18 5.73
N GLY A 37 9.67 -0.78 4.64
CA GLY A 37 10.28 0.54 4.47
C GLY A 37 11.64 0.73 5.16
N TYR A 38 12.23 -0.32 5.76
CA TYR A 38 13.50 -0.20 6.49
C TYR A 38 14.72 -0.02 5.57
N LEU A 39 14.75 -0.72 4.43
CA LEU A 39 15.82 -0.63 3.45
C LEU A 39 15.26 -0.67 2.02
N PRO A 40 15.92 -0.01 1.05
CA PRO A 40 15.53 -0.10 -0.35
C PRO A 40 15.73 -1.53 -0.88
N LEU A 41 14.65 -2.13 -1.35
CA LEU A 41 14.68 -3.39 -2.12
C LEU A 41 13.45 -3.44 -3.02
N ALA A 42 13.66 -3.85 -4.27
CA ALA A 42 12.59 -4.19 -5.19
C ALA A 42 12.91 -5.55 -5.83
N VAL A 43 11.87 -6.29 -6.19
CA VAL A 43 11.94 -7.61 -6.80
C VAL A 43 10.95 -7.67 -7.95
N THR A 44 11.42 -8.08 -9.12
CA THR A 44 10.56 -8.49 -10.24
C THR A 44 10.62 -10.00 -10.31
N LEU A 45 9.54 -10.66 -9.89
CA LEU A 45 9.38 -12.10 -10.06
C LEU A 45 8.92 -12.38 -11.48
N THR A 46 9.25 -13.56 -12.00
CA THR A 46 8.79 -14.01 -13.32
C THR A 46 8.41 -15.49 -13.31
N SER A 47 7.54 -15.89 -14.22
CA SER A 47 7.17 -17.29 -14.40
C SER A 47 8.31 -18.11 -14.98
N GLU A 48 8.31 -19.42 -14.68
CA GLU A 48 9.31 -20.36 -15.18
C GLU A 48 9.40 -20.34 -16.71
N ARG A 49 8.25 -20.33 -17.40
CA ARG A 49 8.15 -20.21 -18.86
C ARG A 49 8.93 -19.02 -19.43
N VAL A 50 8.90 -17.88 -18.74
CA VAL A 50 9.64 -16.69 -19.17
C VAL A 50 11.13 -16.84 -18.85
N PHE A 51 11.45 -17.32 -17.65
CA PHE A 51 12.83 -17.59 -17.23
C PHE A 51 13.55 -18.56 -18.19
N GLU A 52 12.88 -19.64 -18.60
CA GLU A 52 13.37 -20.62 -19.58
C GLU A 52 13.73 -20.00 -20.93
N GLY A 53 13.06 -18.91 -21.33
CA GLY A 53 13.41 -18.17 -22.54
C GLY A 53 14.83 -17.58 -22.52
N PHE A 54 15.40 -17.40 -21.32
CA PHE A 54 16.77 -16.91 -21.13
C PHE A 54 17.79 -18.03 -20.89
N LEU A 55 17.36 -19.29 -20.83
CA LEU A 55 18.22 -20.47 -20.70
C LEU A 55 18.61 -21.00 -22.08
N GLY A 56 19.88 -21.37 -22.24
CA GLY A 56 20.44 -21.95 -23.45
C GLY A 56 21.96 -21.98 -23.39
N ASP A 57 22.59 -22.62 -24.38
CA ASP A 57 24.05 -22.55 -24.51
C ASP A 57 24.49 -21.08 -24.74
N PRO A 58 25.66 -20.65 -24.22
CA PRO A 58 26.15 -19.29 -24.47
C PRO A 58 26.20 -18.89 -25.96
N SER A 59 26.41 -19.86 -26.87
CA SER A 59 26.39 -19.64 -28.31
C SER A 59 25.01 -19.27 -28.87
N GLU A 60 23.93 -19.58 -28.16
CA GLU A 60 22.56 -19.26 -28.56
C GLU A 60 22.16 -17.81 -28.25
N GLY A 61 22.97 -17.08 -27.46
CA GLY A 61 22.74 -15.66 -27.18
C GLY A 61 21.46 -15.35 -26.38
N ARG A 62 20.92 -16.34 -25.65
CA ARG A 62 19.65 -16.20 -24.90
C ARG A 62 19.79 -15.51 -23.55
N THR A 63 21.01 -15.34 -23.03
CA THR A 63 21.26 -14.78 -21.70
C THR A 63 20.66 -13.38 -21.52
N PHE A 64 20.03 -13.14 -20.38
CA PHE A 64 19.57 -11.81 -19.99
C PHE A 64 20.73 -10.97 -19.44
N PHE A 65 21.33 -10.13 -20.29
CA PHE A 65 22.46 -9.25 -19.93
C PHE A 65 21.99 -7.98 -19.21
N TYR A 66 21.51 -8.14 -17.97
CA TYR A 66 21.06 -7.02 -17.15
C TYR A 66 21.38 -7.23 -15.67
N GLY A 67 21.79 -6.15 -15.01
CA GLY A 67 22.03 -6.12 -13.57
C GLY A 67 22.39 -4.72 -13.13
N HIS A 68 22.36 -4.49 -11.82
CA HIS A 68 22.81 -3.25 -11.19
C HIS A 68 23.72 -3.57 -10.02
N SER A 69 24.59 -2.64 -9.60
CA SER A 69 25.62 -2.89 -8.57
C SER A 69 25.08 -3.38 -7.23
N TYR A 70 23.83 -3.02 -6.91
CA TYR A 70 23.14 -3.43 -5.68
C TYR A 70 22.18 -4.61 -5.86
N ALA A 71 22.20 -5.30 -7.00
CA ALA A 71 21.34 -6.45 -7.25
C ALA A 71 21.67 -7.55 -6.24
N GLY A 72 20.65 -8.02 -5.52
CA GLY A 72 20.85 -9.01 -4.45
C GLY A 72 21.55 -8.47 -3.20
N SER A 73 21.46 -7.16 -2.91
CA SER A 73 22.03 -6.56 -1.68
C SER A 73 21.64 -7.35 -0.42
N GLN A 74 22.65 -7.88 0.28
CA GLN A 74 22.44 -8.78 1.42
C GLN A 74 21.66 -8.10 2.56
N LEU A 75 21.89 -6.81 2.78
CA LEU A 75 21.18 -6.04 3.80
C LEU A 75 19.69 -5.87 3.45
N GLY A 76 19.39 -5.56 2.18
CA GLY A 76 18.00 -5.49 1.70
C GLY A 76 17.29 -6.82 1.84
N CYS A 77 17.94 -7.91 1.43
CA CYS A 77 17.42 -9.27 1.59
C CYS A 77 17.19 -9.65 3.06
N ALA A 78 18.10 -9.30 3.97
CA ALA A 78 17.94 -9.55 5.39
C ALA A 78 16.74 -8.79 5.99
N ALA A 79 16.55 -7.51 5.62
CA ALA A 79 15.40 -6.73 6.04
C ALA A 79 14.07 -7.29 5.49
N ALA A 80 14.07 -7.75 4.23
CA ALA A 80 12.91 -8.40 3.64
C ALA A 80 12.53 -9.70 4.36
N LEU A 81 13.52 -10.55 4.67
CA LEU A 81 13.29 -11.77 5.44
C LEU A 81 12.77 -11.47 6.84
N ALA A 82 13.28 -10.43 7.51
CA ALA A 82 12.78 -10.00 8.81
C ALA A 82 11.32 -9.50 8.72
N SER A 83 10.98 -8.70 7.71
CA SER A 83 9.59 -8.26 7.45
C SER A 83 8.65 -9.46 7.24
N LEU A 84 9.05 -10.41 6.39
CA LEU A 84 8.25 -11.62 6.15
C LEU A 84 8.09 -12.50 7.41
N ARG A 85 9.09 -12.54 8.29
CA ARG A 85 8.97 -13.21 9.60
C ARG A 85 7.94 -12.53 10.48
N VAL A 86 7.89 -11.20 10.52
CA VAL A 86 6.84 -10.44 11.24
C VAL A 86 5.44 -10.82 10.71
N PHE A 87 5.25 -10.86 9.39
CA PHE A 87 3.98 -11.29 8.78
C PHE A 87 3.52 -12.67 9.28
N ARG A 88 4.46 -13.62 9.33
CA ARG A 88 4.21 -15.00 9.76
C ARG A 88 3.99 -15.09 11.27
N ASP A 89 4.91 -14.56 12.06
CA ASP A 89 4.97 -14.75 13.51
C ASP A 89 3.88 -13.96 14.24
N GLU A 90 3.56 -12.76 13.77
CA GLU A 90 2.47 -11.94 14.32
C GLU A 90 1.12 -12.22 13.65
N ARG A 91 1.07 -13.13 12.67
CA ARG A 91 -0.15 -13.49 11.92
C ARG A 91 -0.86 -12.25 11.36
N VAL A 92 -0.08 -11.33 10.79
CA VAL A 92 -0.52 -9.97 10.42
C VAL A 92 -1.79 -10.00 9.57
N LEU A 93 -1.84 -10.87 8.56
CA LEU A 93 -2.96 -10.97 7.62
C LEU A 93 -4.28 -11.34 8.32
N GLU A 94 -4.23 -12.16 9.35
CA GLU A 94 -5.42 -12.62 10.09
C GLU A 94 -6.05 -11.51 10.93
N GLN A 95 -5.27 -10.50 11.30
CA GLN A 95 -5.75 -9.34 12.05
C GLN A 95 -6.39 -8.27 11.15
N LEU A 96 -6.16 -8.32 9.83
CA LEU A 96 -6.61 -7.29 8.90
C LEU A 96 -8.14 -7.21 8.74
N PRO A 97 -8.91 -8.31 8.65
CA PRO A 97 -10.35 -8.22 8.38
C PRO A 97 -11.10 -7.30 9.35
N THR A 98 -10.82 -7.40 10.66
CA THR A 98 -11.44 -6.54 11.68
C THR A 98 -11.05 -5.07 11.49
N LYS A 99 -9.77 -4.79 11.21
CA LYS A 99 -9.27 -3.42 10.99
C LYS A 99 -9.85 -2.81 9.71
N ILE A 100 -9.94 -3.60 8.64
CA ILE A 100 -10.53 -3.22 7.35
C ILE A 100 -12.00 -2.87 7.52
N SER A 101 -12.78 -3.74 8.20
CA SER A 101 -14.20 -3.49 8.47
C SER A 101 -14.38 -2.20 9.25
N ARG A 102 -13.62 -2.03 10.34
CA ARG A 102 -13.73 -0.86 11.21
C ARG A 102 -13.43 0.45 10.47
N LEU A 103 -12.36 0.46 9.67
CA LEU A 103 -12.02 1.62 8.83
C LEU A 103 -13.15 1.97 7.85
N GLY A 104 -13.75 0.94 7.24
CA GLY A 104 -14.86 1.11 6.30
C GLY A 104 -16.11 1.68 6.95
N GLU A 105 -16.54 1.09 8.07
CA GLU A 105 -17.69 1.56 8.86
C GLU A 105 -17.54 3.03 9.24
N LEU A 106 -16.36 3.44 9.72
CA LEU A 106 -16.08 4.79 10.17
C LEU A 106 -16.04 5.83 9.04
N MET A 107 -15.86 5.41 7.79
CA MET A 107 -15.76 6.30 6.63
C MET A 107 -16.94 6.19 5.66
N ALA A 108 -17.89 5.28 5.91
CA ALA A 108 -18.95 4.90 4.97
C ALA A 108 -19.84 6.07 4.51
N ASP A 109 -20.08 7.05 5.39
CA ASP A 109 -20.88 8.26 5.13
C ASP A 109 -20.06 9.41 4.52
N LEU A 110 -18.75 9.25 4.32
CA LEU A 110 -17.94 10.29 3.69
C LEU A 110 -18.20 10.38 2.17
N PRO A 111 -18.09 11.58 1.58
CA PRO A 111 -18.38 11.80 0.16
C PRO A 111 -17.53 10.93 -0.78
N ALA A 112 -18.18 10.27 -1.75
CA ALA A 112 -17.53 9.43 -2.75
C ALA A 112 -16.52 8.43 -2.14
N PHE A 113 -16.87 7.88 -0.98
CA PHE A 113 -16.05 6.92 -0.26
C PHE A 113 -15.82 5.65 -1.07
N ARG A 114 -14.57 5.17 -1.05
CA ARG A 114 -14.16 3.89 -1.64
C ARG A 114 -13.03 3.28 -0.82
N GLN A 115 -12.98 1.96 -0.78
CA GLN A 115 -11.99 1.22 -0.01
C GLN A 115 -11.58 -0.08 -0.72
N CYS A 116 -10.31 -0.43 -0.57
CA CYS A 116 -9.79 -1.77 -0.83
C CYS A 116 -8.78 -2.13 0.26
N GLY A 117 -9.15 -3.05 1.16
CA GLY A 117 -8.35 -3.39 2.34
C GLY A 117 -8.04 -2.18 3.21
N MET A 118 -6.76 -1.98 3.54
CA MET A 118 -6.27 -0.84 4.35
C MET A 118 -5.92 0.37 3.47
N ILE A 119 -6.59 0.50 2.32
CA ILE A 119 -6.58 1.69 1.45
C ILE A 119 -8.00 2.25 1.45
N ALA A 120 -8.20 3.39 2.10
CA ALA A 120 -9.48 4.08 2.11
C ALA A 120 -9.31 5.47 1.50
N ALA A 121 -10.30 5.92 0.73
CA ALA A 121 -10.28 7.24 0.12
C ALA A 121 -11.69 7.83 0.05
N MET A 122 -11.76 9.15 0.17
CA MET A 122 -12.97 9.93 -0.07
C MET A 122 -12.62 11.09 -1.00
N THR A 123 -13.57 11.57 -1.80
CA THR A 123 -13.33 12.67 -2.74
C THR A 123 -14.37 13.75 -2.53
N VAL A 124 -13.92 14.98 -2.26
CA VAL A 124 -14.81 16.14 -2.20
C VAL A 124 -14.92 16.73 -3.60
N ASP A 125 -16.15 16.87 -4.09
CA ASP A 125 -16.40 17.63 -5.32
C ASP A 125 -16.33 19.13 -5.02
N SER A 126 -15.31 19.78 -5.55
CA SER A 126 -15.07 21.22 -5.34
C SER A 126 -14.23 21.78 -6.48
N PRO A 127 -14.55 22.99 -6.98
CA PRO A 127 -13.72 23.68 -7.96
C PRO A 127 -12.37 24.13 -7.37
N ASP A 128 -12.24 24.21 -6.04
CA ASP A 128 -10.97 24.50 -5.38
C ASP A 128 -10.10 23.25 -5.33
N LEU A 129 -9.15 23.13 -6.27
CA LEU A 129 -8.21 22.01 -6.35
C LEU A 129 -7.21 21.96 -5.17
N SER A 130 -7.14 23.01 -4.36
CA SER A 130 -6.30 23.06 -3.15
C SER A 130 -7.00 22.55 -1.89
N LEU A 131 -8.31 22.27 -1.96
CA LEU A 131 -9.11 21.85 -0.82
C LEU A 131 -8.51 20.64 -0.11
N GLY A 132 -8.13 19.60 -0.86
CA GLY A 132 -7.50 18.41 -0.26
C GLY A 132 -6.22 18.73 0.51
N ALA A 133 -5.41 19.67 0.03
CA ALA A 133 -4.20 20.13 0.72
C ALA A 133 -4.53 20.91 1.99
N LYS A 134 -5.54 21.80 1.95
CA LYS A 134 -6.03 22.53 3.12
C LYS A 134 -6.53 21.59 4.21
N VAL A 135 -7.34 20.60 3.84
CA VAL A 135 -7.81 19.57 4.79
C VAL A 135 -6.65 18.77 5.37
N CYS A 136 -5.67 18.36 4.56
CA CYS A 136 -4.50 17.64 5.07
C CYS A 136 -3.63 18.50 6.00
N LEU A 137 -3.57 19.83 5.79
CA LEU A 137 -2.87 20.75 6.68
C LEU A 137 -3.62 20.91 8.01
N ALA A 138 -4.94 21.09 7.98
CA ALA A 138 -5.78 21.13 9.17
C ALA A 138 -5.71 19.81 9.97
N ALA A 139 -5.72 18.67 9.28
CA ALA A 139 -5.60 17.34 9.90
C ALA A 139 -4.34 17.17 10.76
N ARG A 140 -3.24 17.89 10.45
CA ARG A 140 -2.02 17.88 11.28
C ARG A 140 -2.25 18.42 12.68
N GLN A 141 -3.13 19.43 12.82
CA GLN A 141 -3.49 20.00 14.12
C GLN A 141 -4.29 19.00 14.98
N HIS A 142 -4.92 18.03 14.33
CA HIS A 142 -5.62 16.91 14.97
C HIS A 142 -4.76 15.64 15.09
N GLY A 143 -3.44 15.74 14.86
CA GLY A 143 -2.52 14.61 14.99
C GLY A 143 -2.53 13.62 13.83
N LEU A 144 -3.16 13.96 12.70
CA LEU A 144 -3.19 13.11 11.50
C LEU A 144 -2.21 13.62 10.44
N LEU A 145 -1.21 12.78 10.12
CA LEU A 145 -0.38 12.95 8.93
C LEU A 145 -0.96 12.14 7.78
N THR A 146 -1.47 12.83 6.77
CA THR A 146 -1.89 12.22 5.52
C THR A 146 -1.54 13.11 4.31
N ARG A 147 -1.80 12.62 3.11
CA ARG A 147 -1.59 13.31 1.84
C ARG A 147 -2.83 13.22 0.95
N PRO A 148 -3.14 14.28 0.18
CA PRO A 148 -4.20 14.24 -0.80
C PRO A 148 -3.69 13.82 -2.20
N ILE A 149 -4.61 13.47 -3.09
CA ILE A 149 -4.42 13.48 -4.54
C ILE A 149 -5.52 14.37 -5.12
N GLY A 150 -5.18 15.63 -5.42
CA GLY A 150 -6.20 16.66 -5.68
C GLY A 150 -7.14 16.80 -4.48
N ASN A 151 -8.44 16.67 -4.70
CA ASN A 151 -9.46 16.67 -3.64
C ASN A 151 -9.83 15.26 -3.15
N THR A 152 -9.02 14.26 -3.47
CA THR A 152 -9.12 12.92 -2.86
C THR A 152 -8.26 12.86 -1.61
N LEU A 153 -8.91 12.66 -0.46
CA LEU A 153 -8.26 12.43 0.83
C LEU A 153 -8.16 10.93 1.04
N MET A 154 -6.98 10.44 1.43
CA MET A 154 -6.72 9.01 1.59
C MET A 154 -6.28 8.69 3.01
N LEU A 155 -6.64 7.51 3.50
CA LEU A 155 -6.10 6.91 4.71
C LEU A 155 -5.48 5.55 4.34
N MET A 156 -4.20 5.40 4.64
CA MET A 156 -3.42 4.19 4.40
C MET A 156 -2.54 3.89 5.62
N PRO A 157 -3.12 3.55 6.78
CA PRO A 157 -2.36 3.37 8.01
C PRO A 157 -1.39 2.18 7.91
N PRO A 158 -0.36 2.09 8.77
CA PRO A 158 0.46 0.88 8.88
C PRO A 158 -0.42 -0.32 9.29
N LEU A 159 -0.01 -1.54 8.91
CA LEU A 159 -0.83 -2.74 9.16
C LEU A 159 -0.91 -3.11 10.66
N CYS A 160 0.05 -2.66 11.45
CA CYS A 160 0.05 -2.81 12.90
C CYS A 160 -0.89 -1.83 13.63
N VAL A 161 -1.56 -0.91 12.92
CA VAL A 161 -2.50 0.05 13.53
C VAL A 161 -3.55 -0.65 14.39
N THR A 162 -3.87 -0.06 15.53
CA THR A 162 -4.92 -0.54 16.47
C THR A 162 -6.29 0.01 16.09
N LEU A 163 -7.36 -0.60 16.61
CA LEU A 163 -8.73 -0.10 16.36
C LEU A 163 -8.93 1.32 16.90
N ASP A 164 -8.42 1.62 18.09
CA ASP A 164 -8.47 2.96 18.68
C ASP A 164 -7.70 3.99 17.84
N GLU A 165 -6.56 3.61 17.25
CA GLU A 165 -5.82 4.48 16.33
C GLU A 165 -6.58 4.73 15.02
N ILE A 166 -7.29 3.73 14.51
CA ILE A 166 -8.18 3.90 13.34
C ILE A 166 -9.28 4.91 13.68
N GLU A 167 -9.91 4.80 14.85
CA GLU A 167 -10.94 5.74 15.31
C GLU A 167 -10.41 7.16 15.42
N ARG A 168 -9.26 7.35 16.08
CA ARG A 168 -8.61 8.67 16.18
C ARG A 168 -8.24 9.24 14.81
N MET A 169 -7.71 8.41 13.92
CA MET A 169 -7.34 8.81 12.57
C MET A 169 -8.56 9.31 11.77
N VAL A 170 -9.68 8.58 11.80
CA VAL A 170 -10.89 8.99 11.07
C VAL A 170 -11.53 10.22 11.72
N ALA A 171 -11.55 10.31 13.05
CA ALA A 171 -12.05 11.49 13.76
C ALA A 171 -11.24 12.75 13.40
N ALA A 172 -9.91 12.66 13.34
CA ALA A 172 -9.04 13.75 12.93
C ALA A 172 -9.30 14.20 11.48
N LEU A 173 -9.52 13.25 10.56
CA LEU A 173 -9.90 13.58 9.17
C LEU A 173 -11.24 14.33 9.11
N ARG A 174 -12.24 13.88 9.87
CA ARG A 174 -13.56 14.53 9.93
C ARG A 174 -13.50 15.93 10.50
N ALA A 175 -12.76 16.12 11.59
CA ALA A 175 -12.58 17.44 12.21
C ALA A 175 -11.96 18.42 11.20
N ALA A 176 -10.88 18.00 10.53
CA ALA A 176 -10.21 18.81 9.51
C ALA A 176 -11.09 19.09 8.29
N LEU A 177 -11.88 18.11 7.85
CA LEU A 177 -12.83 18.31 6.75
C LEU A 177 -13.86 19.36 7.14
N ASN A 178 -14.48 19.22 8.31
CA ASN A 178 -15.49 20.15 8.80
C ASN A 178 -14.93 21.57 8.97
N GLU A 179 -13.72 21.73 9.52
CA GLU A 179 -13.09 23.04 9.66
C GLU A 179 -12.93 23.77 8.32
N VAL A 180 -12.51 23.03 7.28
CA VAL A 180 -12.20 23.62 5.97
C VAL A 180 -13.46 23.79 5.11
N THR A 181 -14.49 22.95 5.28
CA THR A 181 -15.71 23.00 4.45
C THR A 181 -16.92 23.61 5.14
N ALA A 182 -16.85 23.96 6.43
CA ALA A 182 -17.95 24.64 7.12
C ALA A 182 -18.27 25.97 6.42
N PRO A 183 -19.55 26.31 6.24
CA PRO A 183 -19.94 27.65 5.83
C PRO A 183 -19.41 28.66 6.85
N GLN A 184 -18.73 29.71 6.38
CA GLN A 184 -18.39 30.87 7.22
C GLN A 184 -19.64 31.66 7.58
#